data_AF-A0A7V3WM25-F1
#
_entry.id   AF-A0A7V3WM25-F1
#
_cell.length_a   1.000
_cell.length_b   1.000
_cell.length_c   1.000
_cell.angle_alpha   90.00
_cell.angle_beta   90.00
_cell.angle_gamma   90.00
#
_symmetry.space_group_name_H-M   'P 1'
#
loop_
_entity.id
_entity.type
_entity.pdbx_description
1 polymer ?
#
loop_
_entity_poly.entity_id
_entity_poly.type
_entity_poly.pdbx_seq_one_letter_code
_entity_poly.pdbx_strand_id
1 'polypeptide(L)'
;MKTPSTTAQRGFTLIELLVVIAIIALLAALLLPALARAKAKARTAECLSQLKQVGVALRMWANDHDAQFPWTVEMDDGGSKGSPEWVDHFRACSNELVTPKLLVCPTDTGKTIARDWEVIAGLENVSYFVGLTAKESEPQTLLTGDGRVIGGGGGVDLQWNLYVGSSVDATWEKEAHGGRGNVVLSDGSGHTLNTEALREHIISILAGGATNVVISKPQGVL
;
A
#
# COMPACT_ATOMS: atom_id res chain seq x y z
N MET A 1 7.51 50.55 62.11
CA MET A 1 6.42 50.90 61.18
C MET A 1 6.98 50.77 59.76
N LYS A 2 6.65 49.69 59.02
CA LYS A 2 7.12 49.46 57.64
C LYS A 2 5.95 49.71 56.69
N THR A 3 6.09 50.68 55.79
CA THR A 3 5.10 50.98 54.74
C THR A 3 5.21 49.95 53.62
N PRO A 4 4.11 49.35 53.14
CA PRO A 4 4.14 48.43 52.01
C PRO A 4 4.31 49.23 50.71
N SER A 5 5.33 48.92 49.92
CA SER A 5 5.46 49.45 48.55
C SER A 5 4.58 48.62 47.60
N THR A 6 3.40 49.13 47.28
CA THR A 6 2.57 48.60 46.19
C THR A 6 3.25 48.91 44.86
N THR A 7 3.97 47.92 44.33
CA THR A 7 4.54 47.99 42.98
C THR A 7 3.40 47.75 42.00
N ALA A 8 2.95 48.78 41.29
CA ALA A 8 1.90 48.64 40.29
C ALA A 8 2.35 47.68 39.18
N GLN A 9 1.68 46.53 39.08
CA GLN A 9 1.92 45.59 37.98
C GLN A 9 1.46 46.24 36.67
N ARG A 10 2.36 46.39 35.70
CA ARG A 10 2.02 46.86 34.36
C ARG A 10 1.14 45.80 33.68
N GLY A 11 -0.09 46.17 33.35
CA GLY A 11 -1.00 45.34 32.57
C GLY A 11 -0.58 45.26 31.11
N PHE A 12 -0.90 44.13 30.48
CA PHE A 12 -0.62 43.89 29.07
C PHE A 12 -1.47 44.82 28.20
N THR A 13 -0.84 45.53 27.26
CA THR A 13 -1.54 46.43 26.34
C THR A 13 -2.12 45.68 25.14
N LEU A 14 -3.19 46.23 24.55
CA LEU A 14 -3.77 45.71 23.31
C LEU A 14 -2.73 45.60 22.18
N ILE A 15 -1.83 46.57 22.08
CA ILE A 15 -0.78 46.61 21.05
C ILE A 15 0.22 45.46 21.24
N GLU A 16 0.66 45.21 22.47
CA GLU A 16 1.58 44.10 22.78
C GLU A 16 0.95 42.75 22.40
N LEU A 17 -0.34 42.56 22.65
CA LEU A 17 -1.06 41.35 22.22
C LEU A 17 -1.11 41.22 20.70
N LEU A 18 -1.45 42.30 20.00
CA LEU A 18 -1.57 42.32 18.55
C LEU A 18 -0.24 42.01 17.86
N VAL A 19 0.87 42.55 18.36
CA VAL A 19 2.22 42.26 17.80
C VAL A 19 2.59 40.79 18.00
N VAL A 20 2.29 40.21 19.17
CA VAL A 20 2.60 38.79 19.44
C VAL A 20 1.84 37.87 18.51
N ILE A 21 0.52 38.07 18.36
CA ILE A 21 -0.27 37.23 17.44
C ILE A 21 0.17 37.44 15.98
N ALA A 22 0.59 38.64 15.59
CA ALA A 22 1.11 38.91 14.25
C ALA A 22 2.41 38.15 13.97
N ILE A 23 3.33 38.10 14.94
CA ILE A 23 4.57 37.33 14.84
C ILE A 23 4.26 35.82 14.76
N ILE A 24 3.37 35.32 15.62
CA ILE A 24 2.96 33.89 15.58
C ILE A 24 2.33 33.55 14.23
N ALA A 25 1.45 34.41 13.70
CA ALA A 25 0.81 34.20 12.40
C ALA A 25 1.83 34.17 11.25
N LEU A 26 2.81 35.08 11.25
CA LEU A 26 3.89 35.10 10.26
C LEU A 26 4.74 33.81 10.31
N LEU A 27 5.14 33.39 11.52
CA LEU A 27 5.90 32.16 11.70
C LEU A 27 5.10 30.92 11.28
N ALA A 28 3.83 30.84 11.67
CA ALA A 28 2.94 29.75 11.29
C ALA A 28 2.74 29.68 9.76
N ALA A 29 2.59 30.82 9.09
CA ALA A 29 2.44 30.89 7.63
C ALA A 29 3.64 30.27 6.88
N LEU A 30 4.86 30.39 7.43
CA LEU A 30 6.07 29.79 6.87
C LEU A 30 6.21 28.29 7.21
N LEU A 31 5.69 27.86 8.37
CA LEU A 31 5.82 26.49 8.86
C LEU A 31 4.77 25.52 8.28
N LEU A 32 3.53 25.97 8.09
CA LEU A 32 2.43 25.11 7.64
C LEU A 32 2.68 24.43 6.27
N PRO A 33 3.20 25.12 5.23
CA PRO A 33 3.50 24.48 3.95
C PRO A 33 4.58 23.41 4.06
N ALA A 34 5.61 23.66 4.89
CA ALA A 34 6.69 22.71 5.12
C ALA A 34 6.18 21.45 5.85
N LEU A 35 5.36 21.64 6.89
CA LEU A 35 4.77 20.53 7.65
C LEU A 35 3.83 19.68 6.78
N ALA A 36 3.03 20.31 5.91
CA ALA A 36 2.16 19.60 4.98
C ALA A 36 2.94 18.69 4.03
N ARG A 37 4.04 19.20 3.45
CA ARG A 37 4.94 18.40 2.58
C ARG A 37 5.61 17.27 3.35
N ALA A 38 6.09 17.54 4.57
CA ALA A 38 6.70 16.52 5.41
C ALA A 38 5.72 15.39 5.76
N LYS A 39 4.47 15.74 6.11
CA LYS A 39 3.40 14.77 6.38
C LYS A 39 3.07 13.92 5.15
N ALA A 40 2.98 14.52 3.97
CA ALA A 40 2.74 13.79 2.73
C ALA A 40 3.87 12.78 2.44
N LYS A 41 5.14 13.19 2.59
CA LYS A 41 6.30 12.31 2.41
C LYS A 41 6.33 11.17 3.44
N ALA A 42 5.99 11.46 4.69
CA ALA A 42 5.88 10.45 5.74
C ALA A 42 4.81 9.41 5.40
N ARG A 43 3.65 9.83 4.88
CA ARG A 43 2.61 8.91 4.39
C ARG A 43 3.11 8.03 3.25
N THR A 44 3.81 8.57 2.27
CA THR A 44 4.37 7.76 1.17
C THR A 44 5.37 6.71 1.67
N ALA A 45 6.23 7.09 2.62
CA ALA A 45 7.17 6.15 3.24
C ALA A 45 6.44 5.07 4.05
N GLU A 46 5.36 5.43 4.75
CA GLU A 46 4.50 4.49 5.48
C GLU A 46 3.85 3.47 4.53
N CYS A 47 3.34 3.91 3.37
CA CYS A 47 2.72 3.03 2.37
C CYS A 47 3.69 1.96 1.87
N LEU A 48 4.90 2.37 1.46
CA LEU A 48 5.94 1.43 1.03
C LEU A 48 6.39 0.50 2.17
N SER A 49 6.48 1.01 3.40
CA SER A 49 6.85 0.21 4.57
C SER A 49 5.82 -0.87 4.88
N GLN A 50 4.52 -0.56 4.81
CA GLN A 50 3.45 -1.53 5.02
C GLN A 50 3.43 -2.59 3.90
N LEU A 51 3.55 -2.17 2.64
CA LEU A 51 3.63 -3.11 1.52
C LEU A 51 4.86 -4.04 1.64
N LYS A 52 6.00 -3.53 2.10
CA LYS A 52 7.17 -4.38 2.40
C LYS A 52 6.91 -5.39 3.51
N GLN A 53 6.17 -5.02 4.56
CA GLN A 53 5.77 -5.96 5.61
C GLN A 53 4.87 -7.07 5.04
N VAL A 54 3.95 -6.73 4.14
CA VAL A 54 3.14 -7.73 3.40
C VAL A 54 4.03 -8.66 2.60
N GLY A 55 4.98 -8.12 1.84
CA GLY A 55 5.94 -8.94 1.09
C GLY A 55 6.78 -9.85 1.99
N VAL A 56 7.28 -9.35 3.12
CA VAL A 56 8.01 -10.17 4.10
C VAL A 56 7.13 -11.31 4.62
N ALA A 57 5.87 -11.03 4.97
CA ALA A 57 4.95 -12.05 5.46
C ALA A 57 4.68 -13.16 4.42
N LEU A 58 4.43 -12.79 3.15
CA LEU A 58 4.24 -13.74 2.06
C LEU A 58 5.45 -14.67 1.87
N ARG A 59 6.67 -14.11 2.00
CA ARG A 59 7.91 -14.87 1.88
C ARG A 59 8.19 -15.74 3.11
N MET A 60 7.86 -15.25 4.31
CA MET A 60 7.94 -16.06 5.52
C MET A 60 7.03 -17.29 5.41
N TRP A 61 5.79 -17.09 4.98
CA TRP A 61 4.86 -18.18 4.70
C TRP A 61 5.43 -19.15 3.67
N ALA A 62 5.98 -18.64 2.56
CA ALA A 62 6.56 -19.47 1.52
C ALA A 62 7.75 -20.30 2.00
N ASN A 63 8.60 -19.75 2.88
CA ASN A 63 9.71 -20.51 3.47
C ASN A 63 9.24 -21.71 4.28
N ASP A 64 8.07 -21.63 4.91
CA ASP A 64 7.47 -22.72 5.66
C ASP A 64 6.71 -23.72 4.76
N HIS A 65 6.53 -23.40 3.47
CA HIS A 65 5.79 -24.19 2.48
C HIS A 65 6.61 -24.46 1.21
N ASP A 66 7.83 -25.00 1.37
CA ASP A 66 8.69 -25.43 0.25
C ASP A 66 8.97 -24.35 -0.81
N ALA A 67 9.12 -23.09 -0.38
CA ALA A 67 9.32 -21.91 -1.23
C ALA A 67 8.17 -21.65 -2.24
N GLN A 68 6.98 -22.14 -1.92
CA GLN A 68 5.76 -21.91 -2.69
C GLN A 68 4.93 -20.81 -2.04
N PHE A 69 4.36 -19.91 -2.85
CA PHE A 69 3.47 -18.88 -2.34
C PHE A 69 2.04 -19.43 -2.13
N PRO A 70 1.18 -18.75 -1.38
CA PRO A 70 -0.14 -19.27 -1.04
C PRO A 70 -0.99 -19.69 -2.23
N TRP A 71 -0.90 -18.99 -3.36
CA TRP A 71 -1.69 -19.29 -4.56
C TRP A 71 -1.22 -20.50 -5.36
N THR A 72 -0.05 -21.07 -5.03
CA THR A 72 0.45 -22.30 -5.66
C THR A 72 0.18 -23.55 -4.83
N VAL A 73 -0.18 -23.39 -3.56
CA VAL A 73 -0.48 -24.48 -2.61
C VAL A 73 -1.99 -24.67 -2.48
N GLU A 74 -2.46 -25.92 -2.52
CA GLU A 74 -3.90 -26.26 -2.42
C GLU A 74 -4.50 -25.81 -1.08
N MET A 75 -5.79 -25.48 -1.06
CA MET A 75 -6.49 -25.08 0.18
C MET A 75 -6.46 -26.16 1.25
N ASP A 76 -6.53 -27.44 0.84
CA ASP A 76 -6.47 -28.58 1.77
C ASP A 76 -5.11 -28.68 2.48
N ASP A 77 -4.06 -28.11 1.89
CA ASP A 77 -2.71 -28.03 2.44
C ASP A 77 -2.43 -26.67 3.12
N GLY A 78 -3.47 -25.86 3.37
CA GLY A 78 -3.36 -24.56 4.03
C GLY A 78 -3.01 -23.39 3.11
N GLY A 79 -2.89 -23.63 1.81
CA GLY A 79 -2.73 -22.58 0.80
C GLY A 79 -4.05 -21.93 0.39
N SER A 80 -4.08 -21.38 -0.82
CA SER A 80 -5.21 -20.63 -1.39
C SER A 80 -5.45 -20.94 -2.86
N LYS A 81 -4.70 -21.89 -3.44
CA LYS A 81 -4.91 -22.33 -4.81
C LYS A 81 -6.31 -22.93 -4.95
N GLY A 82 -7.05 -22.46 -5.94
CA GLY A 82 -8.44 -22.88 -6.17
C GLY A 82 -9.47 -22.22 -5.26
N SER A 83 -9.06 -21.28 -4.40
CA SER A 83 -10.03 -20.52 -3.59
C SER A 83 -10.97 -19.70 -4.47
N PRO A 84 -12.28 -19.64 -4.12
CA PRO A 84 -13.24 -18.75 -4.77
C PRO A 84 -13.02 -17.27 -4.43
N GLU A 85 -12.22 -16.96 -3.41
CA GLU A 85 -12.01 -15.60 -2.88
C GLU A 85 -10.54 -15.21 -3.00
N TRP A 86 -10.22 -14.24 -3.87
CA TRP A 86 -8.82 -13.80 -4.08
C TRP A 86 -8.15 -13.27 -2.81
N VAL A 87 -8.93 -12.78 -1.84
CA VAL A 87 -8.41 -12.32 -0.55
C VAL A 87 -7.79 -13.46 0.25
N ASP A 88 -8.09 -14.72 -0.09
CA ASP A 88 -7.51 -15.89 0.58
C ASP A 88 -6.01 -16.01 0.38
N HIS A 89 -5.45 -15.41 -0.68
CA HIS A 89 -4.00 -15.30 -0.82
C HIS A 89 -3.36 -14.57 0.36
N PHE A 90 -4.05 -13.58 0.93
CA PHE A 90 -3.62 -12.90 2.15
C PHE A 90 -4.13 -13.58 3.42
N ARG A 91 -5.35 -14.14 3.40
CA ARG A 91 -5.94 -14.84 4.56
C ARG A 91 -5.13 -16.07 4.96
N ALA A 92 -4.58 -16.80 3.98
CA ALA A 92 -3.66 -17.93 4.21
C ALA A 92 -2.40 -17.51 4.99
N CYS A 93 -1.92 -16.28 4.78
CA CYS A 93 -0.77 -15.69 5.50
C CYS A 93 -1.17 -14.86 6.72
N SER A 94 -2.38 -15.06 7.27
CA SER A 94 -2.89 -14.24 8.37
C SER A 94 -2.01 -14.30 9.63
N ASN A 95 -1.34 -15.44 9.87
CA ASN A 95 -0.43 -15.61 11.00
C ASN A 95 0.83 -14.75 10.87
N GLU A 96 1.40 -14.66 9.67
CA GLU A 96 2.61 -13.91 9.36
C GLU A 96 2.32 -12.42 9.18
N LEU A 97 1.13 -12.09 8.66
CA LEU A 97 0.65 -10.70 8.55
C LEU A 97 0.21 -10.13 9.90
N VAL A 98 -0.23 -10.99 10.84
CA VAL A 98 -0.71 -10.66 12.20
C VAL A 98 -1.99 -9.81 12.24
N THR A 99 -2.14 -8.81 11.38
CA THR A 99 -3.27 -7.87 11.38
C THR A 99 -3.73 -7.49 9.96
N PRO A 100 -5.05 -7.45 9.70
CA PRO A 100 -5.60 -6.96 8.42
C PRO A 100 -5.25 -5.50 8.13
N LYS A 101 -4.86 -4.72 9.14
CA LYS A 101 -4.41 -3.33 8.96
C LYS A 101 -3.26 -3.22 7.95
N LEU A 102 -2.40 -4.23 7.86
CA LEU A 102 -1.29 -4.23 6.91
C LEU A 102 -1.74 -4.31 5.45
N LEU A 103 -3.00 -4.62 5.17
CA LEU A 103 -3.55 -4.74 3.81
C LEU A 103 -4.16 -3.43 3.28
N VAL A 104 -4.17 -2.36 4.09
CA VAL A 104 -4.77 -1.08 3.71
C VAL A 104 -3.69 -0.02 3.61
N CYS A 105 -3.53 0.53 2.40
CA CYS A 105 -2.63 1.64 2.15
C CYS A 105 -3.16 2.91 2.85
N PRO A 106 -2.37 3.62 3.69
CA PRO A 106 -2.82 4.81 4.43
C PRO A 106 -3.31 5.97 3.57
N THR A 107 -2.96 5.99 2.28
CA THR A 107 -3.40 7.01 1.32
C THR A 107 -4.54 6.53 0.42
N ASP A 108 -4.94 5.27 0.51
CA ASP A 108 -6.10 4.74 -0.21
C ASP A 108 -7.38 4.97 0.59
N THR A 109 -8.03 6.10 0.35
CA THR A 109 -9.22 6.52 1.09
C THR A 109 -10.47 5.71 0.76
N GLY A 110 -10.42 4.84 -0.26
CA GLY A 110 -11.54 3.99 -0.67
C GLY A 110 -11.61 2.67 0.12
N LYS A 111 -10.62 2.40 0.97
CA LYS A 111 -10.51 1.14 1.72
C LYS A 111 -10.70 1.37 3.20
N THR A 112 -11.25 0.36 3.87
CA THR A 112 -11.46 0.34 5.32
C THR A 112 -10.72 -0.83 5.93
N ILE A 113 -10.20 -0.67 7.15
CA ILE A 113 -9.50 -1.77 7.82
C ILE A 113 -10.53 -2.79 8.30
N ALA A 114 -10.37 -4.06 7.89
CA ALA A 114 -11.20 -5.15 8.39
C ALA A 114 -10.96 -5.37 9.89
N ARG A 115 -12.02 -5.77 10.61
CA ARG A 115 -11.95 -6.05 12.06
C ARG A 115 -11.11 -7.28 12.38
N ASP A 116 -11.16 -8.29 11.52
CA ASP A 116 -10.47 -9.57 11.65
C ASP A 116 -10.36 -10.24 10.27
N TRP A 117 -9.65 -11.37 10.23
CA TRP A 117 -9.42 -12.15 9.02
C TRP A 117 -10.64 -12.96 8.56
N GLU A 118 -11.62 -13.18 9.43
CA GLU A 118 -12.81 -13.99 9.13
C GLU A 118 -13.78 -13.23 8.21
N VAL A 119 -13.94 -11.92 8.43
CA VAL A 119 -14.86 -11.08 7.63
C VAL A 119 -14.19 -10.19 6.58
N ILE A 120 -12.90 -10.38 6.32
CA ILE A 120 -12.19 -9.53 5.35
C ILE A 120 -12.79 -9.69 3.95
N ALA A 121 -13.17 -8.58 3.33
CA ALA A 121 -13.66 -8.51 1.97
C ALA A 121 -12.63 -7.78 1.09
N GLY A 122 -12.15 -8.43 0.04
CA GLY A 122 -11.06 -7.88 -0.79
C GLY A 122 -11.40 -6.50 -1.39
N LEU A 123 -12.62 -6.31 -1.88
CA LEU A 123 -13.08 -5.05 -2.47
C LEU A 123 -13.09 -3.88 -1.48
N GLU A 124 -13.35 -4.15 -0.20
CA GLU A 124 -13.51 -3.10 0.82
C GLU A 124 -12.26 -2.91 1.67
N ASN A 125 -11.48 -3.97 1.87
CA ASN A 125 -10.46 -4.02 2.92
C ASN A 125 -9.03 -4.25 2.44
N VAL A 126 -8.81 -4.44 1.14
CA VAL A 126 -7.48 -4.70 0.60
C VAL A 126 -7.13 -3.68 -0.47
N SER A 127 -6.03 -2.95 -0.23
CA SER A 127 -5.44 -1.96 -1.14
C SER A 127 -4.43 -2.56 -2.10
N TYR A 128 -4.03 -3.82 -1.93
CA TYR A 128 -2.90 -4.43 -2.65
C TYR A 128 -3.34 -5.56 -3.59
N PHE A 129 -2.58 -5.78 -4.65
CA PHE A 129 -2.68 -6.97 -5.49
C PHE A 129 -1.66 -8.03 -5.09
N VAL A 130 -1.85 -9.27 -5.54
CA VAL A 130 -0.80 -10.30 -5.56
C VAL A 130 -0.38 -10.63 -6.98
N GLY A 131 0.92 -10.88 -7.18
CA GLY A 131 1.46 -11.34 -8.45
C GLY A 131 1.48 -12.86 -8.51
N LEU A 132 0.48 -13.48 -9.15
CA LEU A 132 0.33 -14.94 -9.12
C LEU A 132 1.44 -15.72 -9.85
N THR A 133 2.27 -15.01 -10.61
CA THR A 133 3.43 -15.57 -11.30
C THR A 133 4.71 -15.48 -10.49
N ALA A 134 4.67 -14.92 -9.27
CA ALA A 134 5.84 -14.83 -8.42
C ALA A 134 6.35 -16.20 -7.97
N LYS A 135 7.68 -16.31 -7.90
CA LYS A 135 8.40 -17.48 -7.38
C LYS A 135 9.62 -17.01 -6.61
N GLU A 136 9.93 -17.63 -5.47
CA GLU A 136 11.17 -17.34 -4.72
C GLU A 136 12.42 -17.60 -5.58
N SER A 137 12.37 -18.55 -6.53
CA SER A 137 13.47 -18.82 -7.46
C SER A 137 13.68 -17.75 -8.53
N GLU A 138 12.70 -16.87 -8.75
CA GLU A 138 12.71 -15.81 -9.76
C GLU A 138 12.63 -14.44 -9.06
N PRO A 139 13.73 -13.93 -8.47
CA PRO A 139 13.69 -12.80 -7.53
C PRO A 139 13.09 -11.50 -8.10
N GLN A 140 13.11 -11.35 -9.42
CA GLN A 140 12.62 -10.16 -10.12
C GLN A 140 11.12 -10.22 -10.44
N THR A 141 10.42 -11.31 -10.13
CA THR A 141 8.96 -11.36 -10.34
C THR A 141 8.23 -10.49 -9.33
N LEU A 142 7.18 -9.81 -9.79
CA LEU A 142 6.30 -9.00 -8.94
C LEU A 142 5.57 -9.91 -7.94
N LEU A 143 5.82 -9.70 -6.64
CA LEU A 143 5.20 -10.46 -5.57
C LEU A 143 3.86 -9.83 -5.15
N THR A 144 3.86 -8.51 -4.90
CA THR A 144 2.68 -7.74 -4.50
C THR A 144 2.87 -6.27 -4.86
N GLY A 145 1.80 -5.48 -4.85
CA GLY A 145 1.87 -4.04 -5.12
C GLY A 145 0.57 -3.32 -4.86
N ASP A 146 0.57 -2.00 -5.03
CA ASP A 146 -0.63 -1.18 -4.91
C ASP A 146 -1.70 -1.63 -5.92
N GLY A 147 -2.94 -1.83 -5.46
CA GLY A 147 -4.03 -2.44 -6.23
C GLY A 147 -4.74 -1.50 -7.21
N ARG A 148 -4.44 -0.19 -7.15
CA ARG A 148 -5.02 0.86 -8.01
C ARG A 148 -4.31 0.91 -9.38
N VAL A 149 -4.29 -0.22 -10.08
CA VAL A 149 -3.79 -0.37 -11.45
C VAL A 149 -4.98 -0.57 -12.39
N ILE A 150 -5.04 0.21 -13.47
CA ILE A 150 -5.98 0.13 -14.59
C ILE A 150 -5.27 -0.35 -15.85
N GLY A 151 -6.01 -0.86 -16.83
CA GLY A 151 -5.40 -1.62 -17.95
C GLY A 151 -4.96 -3.02 -17.51
N GLY A 152 -4.43 -3.81 -18.43
CA GLY A 152 -4.09 -5.22 -18.23
C GLY A 152 -5.07 -6.17 -18.92
N GLY A 153 -5.66 -5.75 -20.05
CA GLY A 153 -6.70 -6.42 -20.83
C GLY A 153 -7.07 -7.84 -20.38
N GLY A 154 -8.11 -7.93 -19.56
CA GLY A 154 -8.83 -9.16 -19.27
C GLY A 154 -10.23 -8.77 -18.78
N GLY A 155 -11.26 -9.42 -19.32
CA GLY A 155 -12.65 -9.17 -18.98
C GLY A 155 -13.01 -9.50 -17.53
N VAL A 156 -14.23 -9.18 -17.14
CA VAL A 156 -14.80 -9.60 -15.85
C VAL A 156 -15.07 -11.10 -15.93
N ASP A 157 -14.33 -11.93 -15.19
CA ASP A 157 -14.67 -13.34 -14.99
C ASP A 157 -15.46 -13.49 -13.68
N LEU A 158 -16.66 -14.06 -13.77
CA LEU A 158 -17.57 -14.33 -12.67
C LEU A 158 -17.09 -15.49 -11.76
N GLN A 159 -15.98 -16.17 -12.11
CA GLN A 159 -15.35 -17.24 -11.33
C GLN A 159 -13.84 -16.98 -11.06
N TRP A 160 -13.37 -15.74 -11.23
CA TRP A 160 -11.99 -15.31 -10.97
C TRP A 160 -10.88 -16.09 -11.70
N ASN A 161 -11.17 -16.82 -12.78
CA ASN A 161 -10.18 -17.46 -13.65
C ASN A 161 -9.76 -16.57 -14.81
N LEU A 162 -9.35 -15.33 -14.52
CA LEU A 162 -8.90 -14.44 -15.58
C LEU A 162 -7.42 -14.64 -15.90
N TYR A 163 -7.20 -15.32 -17.02
CA TYR A 163 -5.97 -15.24 -17.80
C TYR A 163 -5.62 -13.78 -18.05
N VAL A 164 -4.44 -13.40 -17.59
CA VAL A 164 -3.95 -12.05 -17.75
C VAL A 164 -3.46 -11.89 -19.18
N GLY A 165 -3.95 -10.90 -19.90
CA GLY A 165 -3.25 -10.46 -21.11
C GLY A 165 -1.82 -10.10 -20.71
N SER A 166 -0.86 -10.19 -21.63
CA SER A 166 0.47 -9.61 -21.42
C SER A 166 0.32 -8.19 -20.86
N SER A 167 0.68 -7.97 -19.59
CA SER A 167 0.34 -6.79 -18.77
C SER A 167 1.02 -5.48 -19.24
N VAL A 168 1.33 -5.37 -20.53
CA VAL A 168 2.06 -4.26 -21.16
C VAL A 168 1.27 -2.94 -21.18
N ASP A 169 -0.05 -2.98 -20.97
CA ASP A 169 -0.92 -1.80 -20.91
C ASP A 169 -1.24 -1.34 -19.47
N ALA A 170 -0.74 -2.05 -18.44
CA ALA A 170 -0.92 -1.69 -17.03
C ALA A 170 -0.53 -0.23 -16.75
N THR A 171 -1.34 0.46 -15.95
CA THR A 171 -1.24 1.91 -15.70
C THR A 171 -1.71 2.21 -14.29
N TRP A 172 -1.00 3.07 -13.56
CA TRP A 172 -1.46 3.52 -12.25
C TRP A 172 -2.67 4.46 -12.39
N GLU A 173 -3.70 4.22 -11.59
CA GLU A 173 -4.81 5.17 -11.45
C GLU A 173 -4.28 6.47 -10.85
N LYS A 174 -4.69 7.62 -11.39
CA LYS A 174 -4.18 8.93 -10.94
C LYS A 174 -4.60 9.27 -9.51
N GLU A 175 -5.70 8.71 -9.03
CA GLU A 175 -6.26 8.97 -7.71
C GLU A 175 -5.39 8.44 -6.58
N ALA A 176 -4.77 7.27 -6.77
CA ALA A 176 -3.78 6.74 -5.83
C ALA A 176 -2.39 7.25 -6.19
N HIS A 177 -1.71 7.87 -5.22
CA HIS A 177 -0.29 8.25 -5.32
C HIS A 177 0.11 9.14 -6.52
N GLY A 178 -0.84 9.81 -7.17
CA GLY A 178 -0.56 10.74 -8.27
C GLY A 178 -0.03 10.07 -9.55
N GLY A 179 -0.51 8.85 -9.85
CA GLY A 179 -0.09 8.09 -11.05
C GLY A 179 1.23 7.32 -10.86
N ARG A 180 1.57 7.00 -9.62
CA ARG A 180 2.66 6.10 -9.24
C ARG A 180 2.11 5.00 -8.35
N GLY A 181 2.85 3.93 -8.14
CA GLY A 181 2.51 2.90 -7.18
C GLY A 181 3.73 2.17 -6.67
N ASN A 182 3.59 1.56 -5.51
CA ASN A 182 4.60 0.74 -4.88
C ASN A 182 4.41 -0.72 -5.31
N VAL A 183 5.53 -1.39 -5.55
CA VAL A 183 5.57 -2.83 -5.80
C VAL A 183 6.65 -3.44 -4.91
N VAL A 184 6.47 -4.71 -4.56
CA VAL A 184 7.48 -5.54 -3.92
C VAL A 184 7.75 -6.74 -4.80
N LEU A 185 9.03 -7.03 -5.02
CA LEU A 185 9.48 -8.17 -5.82
C LEU A 185 9.67 -9.40 -4.93
N SER A 186 9.89 -10.54 -5.56
CA SER A 186 10.05 -11.83 -4.87
C SER A 186 11.33 -11.89 -4.03
N ASP A 187 12.34 -11.07 -4.32
CA ASP A 187 13.51 -10.87 -3.45
C ASP A 187 13.23 -10.02 -2.18
N GLY A 188 12.02 -9.48 -2.03
CA GLY A 188 11.60 -8.59 -0.95
C GLY A 188 12.01 -7.12 -1.13
N SER A 189 12.66 -6.76 -2.24
CA SER A 189 12.93 -5.37 -2.58
C SER A 189 11.63 -4.65 -2.93
N GLY A 190 11.49 -3.41 -2.45
CA GLY A 190 10.30 -2.59 -2.70
C GLY A 190 10.67 -1.34 -3.47
N HIS A 191 9.88 -1.04 -4.51
CA HIS A 191 10.13 0.02 -5.48
C HIS A 191 8.89 0.87 -5.68
N THR A 192 9.06 2.17 -5.92
CA THR A 192 7.97 3.06 -6.35
C THR A 192 8.12 3.32 -7.84
N LEU A 193 7.14 2.90 -8.63
CA LEU A 193 7.16 2.95 -10.09
C LEU A 193 6.13 3.95 -10.61
N ASN A 194 6.44 4.65 -11.69
CA ASN A 194 5.43 5.27 -12.55
C ASN A 194 4.90 4.24 -13.56
N THR A 195 3.95 4.63 -14.40
CA THR A 195 3.35 3.75 -15.40
C THR A 195 4.38 3.23 -16.39
N GLU A 196 5.28 4.09 -16.86
CA GLU A 196 6.32 3.69 -17.81
C GLU A 196 7.25 2.62 -17.21
N ALA A 197 7.78 2.86 -16.01
CA ALA A 197 8.67 1.90 -15.34
C ALA A 197 7.96 0.59 -14.96
N LEU A 198 6.67 0.64 -14.60
CA LEU A 198 5.87 -0.57 -14.37
C LEU A 198 5.80 -1.43 -15.63
N ARG A 199 5.51 -0.82 -16.78
CA ARG A 199 5.42 -1.53 -18.07
C ARG A 199 6.76 -2.09 -18.51
N GLU A 200 7.84 -1.32 -18.38
CA GLU A 200 9.20 -1.79 -18.68
C GLU A 200 9.57 -3.00 -17.82
N HIS A 201 9.24 -2.96 -16.53
CA HIS A 201 9.48 -4.08 -15.62
C HIS A 201 8.69 -5.33 -16.01
N ILE A 202 7.40 -5.18 -16.35
CA ILE A 202 6.56 -6.28 -16.85
C ILE A 202 7.13 -6.89 -18.12
N ILE A 203 7.53 -6.05 -19.09
CA ILE A 203 8.15 -6.50 -20.34
C ILE A 203 9.43 -7.29 -20.06
N SER A 204 10.25 -6.83 -19.10
CA SER A 204 11.47 -7.53 -18.70
C SER A 204 11.18 -8.91 -18.09
N ILE A 205 10.14 -9.04 -17.27
CA ILE A 205 9.73 -10.33 -16.69
C ILE A 205 9.29 -11.29 -17.80
N LEU A 206 8.47 -10.82 -18.74
CA LEU A 206 8.02 -11.62 -19.89
C LEU A 206 9.19 -12.08 -20.78
N ALA A 207 10.17 -11.21 -21.01
CA ALA A 207 11.39 -11.55 -21.74
C ALA A 207 12.27 -12.59 -21.01
N GLY A 208 12.17 -12.66 -19.68
CA GLY A 208 12.87 -13.63 -18.83
C GLY A 208 12.28 -15.05 -18.83
N GLY A 209 11.21 -15.30 -19.59
CA GLY A 209 10.58 -16.61 -19.72
C GLY A 209 9.28 -16.79 -18.95
N ALA A 210 8.81 -15.76 -18.23
CA ALA A 210 7.46 -15.75 -17.69
C ALA A 210 6.45 -15.68 -18.84
N THR A 211 5.49 -16.59 -18.85
CA THR A 211 4.43 -16.60 -19.87
C THR A 211 3.42 -15.47 -19.66
N ASN A 212 3.39 -14.90 -18.45
CA ASN A 212 2.47 -13.85 -18.05
C ASN A 212 2.95 -13.08 -16.82
N VAL A 213 2.34 -11.91 -16.54
CA VAL A 213 2.42 -11.24 -15.24
C VAL A 213 0.99 -11.06 -14.74
N VAL A 214 0.57 -11.94 -13.84
CA VAL A 214 -0.83 -11.98 -13.39
C VAL A 214 -1.00 -11.12 -12.15
N ILE A 215 -1.67 -9.98 -12.30
CA ILE A 215 -2.04 -9.10 -11.20
C ILE A 215 -3.47 -9.46 -10.75
N SER A 216 -3.61 -10.17 -9.63
CA SER A 216 -4.92 -10.43 -9.04
C SER A 216 -5.38 -9.21 -8.26
N LYS A 217 -6.46 -8.55 -8.72
CA LYS A 217 -6.98 -7.33 -8.12
C LYS A 217 -8.50 -7.34 -8.03
N PRO A 218 -9.09 -6.60 -7.10
CA PRO A 218 -10.51 -6.31 -7.12
C PRO A 218 -10.85 -5.47 -8.37
N GLN A 219 -11.68 -5.99 -9.27
CA GLN A 219 -12.47 -5.14 -10.17
C GLN A 219 -13.78 -4.82 -9.45
N GLY A 220 -13.88 -3.60 -8.91
CA GLY A 220 -15.19 -3.00 -8.73
C GLY A 220 -15.74 -2.71 -10.12
N VAL A 221 -16.61 -3.60 -10.62
CA VAL A 221 -17.48 -3.27 -11.74
C VAL A 221 -18.44 -2.19 -11.21
N LEU A 222 -18.40 -0.99 -11.79
CA LEU A 222 -19.59 -0.14 -11.85
C LEU A 222 -20.54 -0.71 -12.89
#